data_AF-A0A1Q3UAD1-F1
#
_entry.id   AF-A0A1Q3UAD1-F1
#
_cell.length_a   1.000
_cell.length_b   1.000
_cell.length_c   1.000
_cell.angle_alpha   90.00
_cell.angle_beta   90.00
_cell.angle_gamma   90.00
#
_symmetry.space_group_name_H-M   'P 1'
#
loop_
_entity.id
_entity.type
_entity.pdbx_description
1 polymer ?
#
loop_
_entity_poly.entity_id
_entity_poly.type
_entity_poly.pdbx_seq_one_letter_code
_entity_poly.pdbx_strand_id
1 'polypeptide(L)'
;MLSAAELSLAQIPTIASLSTYTGPVGTAITINGSNFNTTASSNAVYFGPVRAAVSSATATSLSVIVPAGAAYSPVTVTNVGIRATATSPLPFRQTFATKNSIVASDIDANLDFGVGNNPVETAIGDFDGNGTPDIAVVNSTGNSVTILLRAVG
;
A
#
# COMPACT_ATOMS: atom_id res chain seq x y z
N MET A 1 -34.08 -12.62 28.56
CA MET A 1 -33.02 -13.34 27.84
C MET A 1 -32.46 -12.39 26.81
N LEU A 2 -31.17 -12.05 26.89
CA LEU A 2 -30.49 -11.29 25.84
C LEU A 2 -30.61 -12.11 24.54
N SER A 3 -30.93 -11.47 23.42
CA SER A 3 -31.12 -12.21 22.16
C SER A 3 -29.76 -12.72 21.63
N ALA A 4 -29.76 -13.78 20.82
CA ALA A 4 -28.52 -14.26 20.18
C ALA A 4 -27.83 -13.18 19.31
N ALA A 5 -28.56 -12.14 18.87
CA ALA A 5 -27.98 -11.00 18.18
C ALA A 5 -27.10 -10.12 19.09
N GLU A 6 -27.33 -10.13 20.40
CA GLU A 6 -26.56 -9.33 21.37
C GLU A 6 -25.24 -10.00 21.78
N LEU A 7 -25.06 -11.31 21.54
CA LEU A 7 -23.76 -12.00 21.71
C LEU A 7 -22.82 -11.80 20.50
N SER A 8 -23.35 -11.40 19.34
CA SER A 8 -22.57 -11.14 18.13
C SER A 8 -21.80 -9.81 18.15
N LEU A 9 -22.06 -8.96 19.14
CA LEU A 9 -21.60 -7.55 19.19
C LEU A 9 -20.16 -7.37 19.70
N ALA A 10 -19.42 -8.44 20.02
CA ALA A 10 -18.07 -8.34 20.62
C ALA A 10 -17.05 -9.31 20.01
N GLN A 11 -17.32 -9.88 18.84
CA GLN A 11 -16.41 -10.84 18.22
C GLN A 11 -15.32 -10.09 17.42
N ILE A 12 -14.10 -10.04 17.97
CA ILE A 12 -12.96 -9.38 17.32
C ILE A 12 -12.62 -10.09 16.00
N PRO A 13 -12.29 -9.36 14.92
CA PRO A 13 -11.88 -9.99 13.68
C PRO A 13 -10.58 -10.74 13.89
N THR A 14 -10.42 -11.84 13.17
CA THR A 14 -9.16 -12.61 13.14
C THR A 14 -8.76 -12.89 11.71
N ILE A 15 -7.45 -13.00 11.45
CA ILE A 15 -6.91 -13.44 10.17
C ILE A 15 -6.17 -14.75 10.41
N ALA A 16 -6.72 -15.85 9.89
CA ALA A 16 -6.11 -17.16 9.98
C ALA A 16 -5.04 -17.35 8.90
N SER A 17 -5.32 -16.94 7.66
CA SER A 17 -4.39 -17.08 6.55
C SER A 17 -4.71 -16.14 5.38
N LEU A 18 -3.72 -15.96 4.51
CA LEU A 18 -3.90 -15.41 3.16
C LEU A 18 -3.76 -16.56 2.15
N SER A 19 -4.47 -16.48 1.02
CA SER A 19 -4.30 -17.45 -0.08
C SER A 19 -2.88 -17.47 -0.63
N THR A 20 -2.20 -16.32 -0.59
CA THR A 20 -0.77 -16.16 -0.83
C THR A 20 -0.23 -14.99 0.00
N TYR A 21 1.00 -15.11 0.50
CA TYR A 21 1.72 -14.02 1.16
C TYR A 21 2.61 -13.24 0.20
N THR A 22 2.51 -13.51 -1.10
CA THR A 22 3.26 -12.81 -2.15
C THR A 22 2.42 -12.59 -3.39
N GLY A 23 2.72 -11.53 -4.14
CA GLY A 23 2.09 -11.29 -5.44
C GLY A 23 2.28 -9.87 -5.95
N PRO A 24 2.15 -9.64 -7.26
CA PRO A 24 2.20 -8.31 -7.84
C PRO A 24 0.94 -7.49 -7.56
N VAL A 25 1.05 -6.16 -7.75
CA VAL A 25 -0.09 -5.23 -7.77
C VAL A 25 -1.20 -5.81 -8.65
N GLY A 26 -2.46 -5.65 -8.22
CA GLY A 26 -3.62 -6.10 -8.99
C GLY A 26 -3.98 -7.57 -8.81
N THR A 27 -3.14 -8.37 -8.14
CA THR A 27 -3.46 -9.76 -7.82
C THR A 27 -4.61 -9.82 -6.83
N ALA A 28 -5.63 -10.63 -7.13
CA ALA A 28 -6.67 -10.95 -6.17
C ALA A 28 -6.17 -11.96 -5.14
N ILE A 29 -6.31 -11.66 -3.86
CA ILE A 29 -6.02 -12.58 -2.76
C ILE A 29 -7.23 -12.76 -1.86
N THR A 30 -7.31 -13.93 -1.22
CA THR A 30 -8.34 -14.23 -0.23
C THR A 30 -7.75 -14.15 1.16
N ILE A 31 -8.38 -13.38 2.04
CA ILE A 31 -8.10 -13.33 3.48
C ILE A 31 -9.09 -14.27 4.16
N ASN A 32 -8.60 -15.33 4.80
CA ASN A 32 -9.42 -16.26 5.57
C ASN A 32 -9.33 -15.90 7.05
N GLY A 33 -10.47 -15.91 7.74
CA GLY A 33 -10.55 -15.46 9.12
C GLY A 33 -11.91 -15.65 9.75
N SER A 34 -12.24 -14.80 10.71
CA SER A 34 -13.54 -14.79 11.38
C SER A 34 -13.94 -13.36 11.74
N ASN A 35 -15.25 -13.16 11.93
CA ASN A 35 -15.85 -11.92 12.43
C ASN A 35 -15.57 -10.68 11.57
N PHE A 36 -15.34 -10.89 10.28
CA PHE A 36 -15.35 -9.81 9.31
C PHE A 36 -16.78 -9.29 9.12
N ASN A 37 -16.90 -8.04 8.67
CA ASN A 37 -18.20 -7.52 8.29
C ASN A 37 -18.64 -8.18 6.97
N THR A 38 -19.89 -8.60 6.84
CA THR A 38 -20.41 -9.17 5.59
C THR A 38 -20.56 -8.11 4.48
N THR A 39 -20.51 -6.83 4.83
CA THR A 39 -20.47 -5.72 3.88
C THR A 39 -19.02 -5.36 3.54
N ALA A 40 -18.63 -5.46 2.27
CA ALA A 40 -17.26 -5.22 1.82
C ALA A 40 -16.73 -3.83 2.21
N SER A 41 -17.53 -2.77 2.04
CA SER A 41 -17.15 -1.39 2.39
C SER A 41 -16.95 -1.16 3.89
N SER A 42 -17.48 -2.04 4.74
CA SER A 42 -17.35 -2.00 6.20
C SER A 42 -16.13 -2.77 6.72
N ASN A 43 -15.27 -3.26 5.82
CA ASN A 43 -13.94 -3.77 6.15
C ASN A 43 -12.89 -2.83 5.54
N ALA A 44 -12.02 -2.28 6.37
CA ALA A 44 -10.86 -1.53 5.90
C ALA A 44 -9.62 -2.43 5.95
N VAL A 45 -9.08 -2.76 4.78
CA VAL A 45 -7.93 -3.67 4.63
C VAL A 45 -6.70 -2.87 4.22
N TYR A 46 -5.57 -3.11 4.88
CA TYR A 46 -4.31 -2.40 4.62
C TYR A 46 -3.15 -3.37 4.40
N PHE A 47 -2.31 -3.02 3.43
CA PHE A 47 -1.02 -3.67 3.14
C PHE A 47 0.09 -2.70 3.54
N GLY A 48 0.46 -2.72 4.82
CA GLY A 48 1.27 -1.65 5.41
C GLY A 48 0.51 -0.32 5.39
N PRO A 49 1.05 0.76 4.80
CA PRO A 49 0.40 2.08 4.80
C PRO A 49 -0.73 2.21 3.77
N VAL A 50 -0.86 1.30 2.80
CA VAL A 50 -1.80 1.45 1.67
C VAL A 50 -3.09 0.67 1.89
N ARG A 51 -4.23 1.34 1.67
CA ARG A 51 -5.56 0.73 1.72
C ARG A 51 -5.83 -0.09 0.46
N ALA A 52 -6.25 -1.33 0.62
CA ALA A 52 -6.68 -2.22 -0.45
C ALA A 52 -8.17 -2.08 -0.76
N ALA A 53 -8.55 -2.43 -1.99
CA ALA A 53 -9.93 -2.59 -2.39
C ALA A 53 -10.45 -3.96 -1.93
N VAL A 54 -11.64 -3.98 -1.30
CA VAL A 54 -12.34 -5.21 -0.90
C VAL A 54 -13.45 -5.48 -1.91
N SER A 55 -13.29 -6.54 -2.69
CA SER A 55 -14.22 -6.91 -3.77
C SER A 55 -15.42 -7.70 -3.27
N SER A 56 -15.24 -8.56 -2.27
CA SER A 56 -16.33 -9.32 -1.64
C SER A 56 -16.01 -9.63 -0.18
N ALA A 57 -17.07 -9.84 0.62
CA ALA A 57 -16.96 -10.12 2.03
C ALA A 57 -18.00 -11.13 2.52
N THR A 58 -17.55 -12.04 3.37
CA THR A 58 -18.37 -12.89 4.24
C THR A 58 -17.86 -12.74 5.68
N ALA A 59 -18.52 -13.34 6.66
CA ALA A 59 -18.04 -13.31 8.03
C ALA A 59 -16.65 -13.97 8.22
N THR A 60 -16.22 -14.82 7.28
CA THR A 60 -15.00 -15.63 7.39
C THR A 60 -14.01 -15.46 6.24
N SER A 61 -14.37 -14.68 5.21
CA SER A 61 -13.53 -14.50 4.04
C SER A 61 -13.68 -13.11 3.43
N LEU A 62 -12.56 -12.49 3.05
CA LEU A 62 -12.54 -11.28 2.22
C LEU A 62 -11.76 -11.56 0.94
N SER A 63 -12.28 -11.13 -0.21
CA SER A 63 -11.52 -11.06 -1.45
C SER A 63 -11.03 -9.62 -1.64
N VAL A 64 -9.72 -9.44 -1.78
CA VAL A 64 -9.09 -8.11 -1.91
C VAL A 64 -8.08 -8.08 -3.05
N ILE A 65 -7.83 -6.89 -3.58
CA ILE A 65 -6.80 -6.65 -4.60
C ILE A 65 -5.54 -6.09 -3.95
N VAL A 66 -4.37 -6.66 -4.25
CA VAL A 66 -3.07 -6.13 -3.80
C VAL A 66 -2.88 -4.71 -4.35
N PRO A 67 -2.76 -3.68 -3.49
CA PRO A 67 -2.63 -2.30 -3.95
C PRO A 67 -1.20 -1.97 -4.40
N ALA A 68 -1.06 -0.90 -5.19
CA ALA A 68 0.22 -0.29 -5.50
C ALA A 68 0.83 0.32 -4.23
N GLY A 69 2.13 0.09 -3.97
CA GLY A 69 2.81 0.57 -2.76
C GLY A 69 2.59 -0.30 -1.53
N ALA A 70 2.12 -1.55 -1.69
CA ALA A 70 2.07 -2.53 -0.60
C ALA A 70 3.48 -2.76 -0.02
N ALA A 71 3.64 -2.48 1.28
CA ALA A 71 4.92 -2.65 1.97
C ALA A 71 5.11 -4.09 2.48
N TYR A 72 6.35 -4.47 2.78
CA TYR A 72 6.66 -5.71 3.49
C TYR A 72 6.20 -5.62 4.94
N SER A 73 4.92 -5.92 5.17
CA SER A 73 4.24 -5.74 6.45
C SER A 73 3.06 -6.72 6.57
N PRO A 74 2.66 -7.12 7.79
CA PRO A 74 1.39 -7.85 7.97
C PRO A 74 0.20 -7.10 7.37
N VAL A 75 -0.71 -7.85 6.77
CA VAL A 75 -1.99 -7.31 6.30
C VAL A 75 -2.88 -7.10 7.52
N THR A 76 -3.52 -5.94 7.61
CA THR A 76 -4.49 -5.66 8.66
C THR A 76 -5.89 -5.54 8.09
N VAL A 77 -6.87 -6.02 8.85
CA VAL A 77 -8.30 -5.92 8.52
C VAL A 77 -9.00 -5.28 9.70
N THR A 78 -9.58 -4.11 9.50
CA THR A 78 -10.43 -3.44 10.50
C THR A 78 -11.89 -3.63 10.14
N ASN A 79 -12.65 -4.26 11.04
CA ASN A 79 -14.11 -4.24 10.96
C ASN A 79 -14.58 -2.87 11.45
N VAL A 80 -14.98 -1.99 10.53
CA VAL A 80 -15.27 -0.58 10.80
C VAL A 80 -16.46 -0.42 11.74
N GLY A 81 -17.44 -1.34 11.68
CA GLY A 81 -18.64 -1.30 12.52
C GLY A 81 -18.35 -1.46 14.02
N ILE A 82 -17.32 -2.24 14.36
CA ILE A 82 -16.90 -2.49 15.76
C ILE A 82 -15.54 -1.91 16.11
N ARG A 83 -14.87 -1.25 15.15
CA ARG A 83 -13.57 -0.58 15.32
C ARG A 83 -12.48 -1.51 15.89
N ALA A 84 -12.53 -2.78 15.51
CA ALA A 84 -11.56 -3.79 15.92
C ALA A 84 -10.73 -4.25 14.73
N THR A 85 -9.45 -4.53 14.96
CA THR A 85 -8.46 -4.82 13.91
C THR A 85 -7.84 -6.19 14.12
N ALA A 86 -7.73 -6.94 13.03
CA ALA A 86 -7.01 -8.19 12.94
C ALA A 86 -5.71 -7.98 12.16
N THR A 87 -4.70 -8.80 12.45
CA THR A 87 -3.39 -8.78 11.77
C THR A 87 -3.05 -10.17 11.27
N SER A 88 -2.53 -10.27 10.05
CA SER A 88 -2.11 -11.55 9.47
C SER A 88 -0.89 -12.12 10.22
N PRO A 89 -0.73 -13.45 10.29
CA PRO A 89 0.38 -14.07 11.02
C PRO A 89 1.74 -13.87 10.35
N LEU A 90 1.79 -13.60 9.04
CA LEU A 90 3.00 -13.33 8.29
C LEU A 90 2.87 -12.02 7.49
N PRO A 91 3.99 -11.33 7.21
CA PRO A 91 3.99 -10.17 6.33
C PRO A 91 3.68 -10.56 4.88
N PHE A 92 2.99 -9.67 4.17
CA PHE A 92 2.84 -9.78 2.73
C PHE A 92 4.07 -9.19 2.03
N ARG A 93 4.56 -9.85 0.98
CA ARG A 93 5.66 -9.35 0.15
C ARG A 93 5.16 -9.11 -1.27
N GLN A 94 5.05 -7.84 -1.65
CA GLN A 94 4.80 -7.48 -3.03
C GLN A 94 5.92 -8.01 -3.93
N THR A 95 5.54 -8.66 -5.03
CA THR A 95 6.48 -9.08 -6.07
C THR A 95 6.30 -8.22 -7.31
N PHE A 96 7.32 -8.20 -8.15
CA PHE A 96 7.26 -7.57 -9.46
C PHE A 96 7.50 -8.65 -10.50
N ALA A 97 6.83 -8.57 -11.65
CA ALA A 97 7.13 -9.48 -12.73
C ALA A 97 8.61 -9.34 -13.10
N THR A 98 9.34 -10.45 -13.21
CA THR A 98 10.74 -10.42 -13.63
C THR A 98 10.79 -9.82 -15.02
N LYS A 99 11.49 -8.70 -15.17
CA LYS A 99 11.72 -8.08 -16.45
C LYS A 99 13.18 -8.22 -16.82
N ASN A 100 13.44 -8.87 -17.96
CA ASN A 100 14.81 -9.11 -18.45
C ASN A 100 15.37 -7.92 -19.24
N SER A 101 14.55 -6.92 -19.53
CA SER A 101 14.96 -5.72 -20.26
C SER A 101 13.98 -4.59 -19.95
N ILE A 102 14.51 -3.39 -19.74
CA ILE A 102 13.73 -2.15 -19.69
C ILE A 102 13.49 -1.73 -21.14
N VAL A 103 12.24 -1.60 -21.54
CA VAL A 103 11.84 -1.15 -22.88
C VAL A 103 11.26 0.25 -22.82
N ALA A 104 11.14 0.93 -23.97
CA ALA A 104 10.61 2.30 -24.01
C ALA A 104 9.22 2.44 -23.38
N SER A 105 8.39 1.40 -23.37
CA SER A 105 7.07 1.43 -22.73
C SER A 105 7.12 1.31 -21.19
N ASP A 106 8.28 1.05 -20.59
CA ASP A 106 8.45 1.07 -19.13
C ASP A 106 8.73 2.46 -18.58
N ILE A 107 9.10 3.38 -19.46
CA ILE A 107 9.52 4.72 -19.12
C ILE A 107 8.51 5.65 -19.78
N ASP A 108 7.84 6.48 -18.97
CA ASP A 108 6.98 7.51 -19.52
C ASP A 108 7.79 8.47 -20.41
N ALA A 109 7.11 9.25 -21.24
CA ALA A 109 7.76 10.29 -22.03
C ALA A 109 8.65 11.17 -21.14
N ASN A 110 9.80 11.61 -21.67
CA ASN A 110 10.73 12.41 -20.90
C ASN A 110 10.02 13.67 -20.39
N LEU A 111 10.14 13.90 -19.09
CA LEU A 111 9.74 15.14 -18.45
C LEU A 111 11.00 15.82 -17.92
N ASP A 112 11.46 16.83 -18.64
CA ASP A 112 12.68 17.54 -18.30
C ASP A 112 12.38 18.62 -17.25
N PHE A 113 13.06 18.53 -16.12
CA PHE A 113 13.03 19.55 -15.07
C PHE A 113 14.30 20.39 -15.16
N GLY A 114 14.15 21.70 -15.33
CA GLY A 114 15.29 22.62 -15.39
C GLY A 114 16.01 22.71 -14.04
N VAL A 115 17.22 22.16 -13.97
CA VAL A 115 18.09 22.17 -12.77
C VAL A 115 19.33 23.06 -12.90
N GLY A 116 19.37 23.89 -13.95
CA GLY A 116 20.48 24.78 -14.29
C GLY A 116 21.61 24.10 -15.08
N ASN A 117 22.75 24.79 -15.21
CA ASN A 117 23.85 24.41 -16.11
C ASN A 117 24.94 23.60 -15.40
N ASN A 118 25.46 22.55 -16.07
CA ASN A 118 26.50 21.66 -15.54
C ASN A 118 26.15 21.05 -14.17
N PRO A 119 25.06 20.27 -14.06
CA PRO A 119 24.74 19.51 -12.85
C PRO A 119 25.86 18.49 -12.59
N VAL A 120 26.32 18.41 -11.34
CA VAL A 120 27.49 17.58 -10.99
C VAL A 120 27.19 16.51 -9.94
N GLU A 121 26.17 16.72 -9.11
CA GLU A 121 25.84 15.79 -8.02
C GLU A 121 24.35 15.86 -7.67
N THR A 122 23.82 14.74 -7.17
CA THR A 122 22.44 14.58 -6.73
C THR A 122 22.38 13.96 -5.34
N ALA A 123 21.43 14.39 -4.53
CA ALA A 123 21.11 13.77 -3.25
C ALA A 123 19.61 13.44 -3.16
N ILE A 124 19.26 12.39 -2.42
CA ILE A 124 17.88 11.96 -2.20
C ILE A 124 17.56 12.10 -0.71
N GLY A 125 16.42 12.70 -0.40
CA GLY A 125 15.96 12.92 0.97
C GLY A 125 14.56 13.50 1.00
N ASP A 126 13.89 13.45 2.14
CA ASP A 126 12.63 14.19 2.36
C ASP A 126 13.00 15.61 2.80
N PHE A 127 13.05 16.55 1.85
CA PHE A 127 13.57 17.90 2.09
C PHE A 127 12.47 18.89 2.51
N ASP A 128 11.20 18.55 2.28
CA ASP A 128 10.05 19.35 2.71
C ASP A 128 9.30 18.76 3.94
N GLY A 129 9.64 17.55 4.37
CA GLY A 129 9.08 16.88 5.54
C GLY A 129 7.74 16.20 5.29
N ASN A 130 7.38 15.93 4.03
CA ASN A 130 6.09 15.35 3.66
C ASN A 130 6.06 13.81 3.71
N GLY A 131 7.20 13.16 3.99
CA GLY A 131 7.34 11.71 4.06
C GLY A 131 7.56 11.02 2.71
N THR A 132 7.73 11.78 1.62
CA THR A 132 8.07 11.26 0.29
C THR A 132 9.49 11.69 -0.11
N PRO A 133 10.28 10.81 -0.74
CA PRO A 133 11.63 11.19 -1.18
C PRO A 133 11.61 12.25 -2.28
N ASP A 134 12.35 13.33 -2.06
CA ASP A 134 12.67 14.39 -3.01
C ASP A 134 14.08 14.21 -3.58
N ILE A 135 14.42 15.01 -4.60
CA ILE A 135 15.74 15.02 -5.23
C ILE A 135 16.34 16.43 -5.15
N ALA A 136 17.53 16.55 -4.59
CA ALA A 136 18.36 17.75 -4.67
C ALA A 136 19.39 17.60 -5.77
N VAL A 137 19.57 18.65 -6.59
CA VAL A 137 20.59 18.71 -7.65
C VAL A 137 21.44 19.95 -7.45
N VAL A 138 22.76 19.78 -7.42
CA VAL A 138 23.71 20.89 -7.38
C VAL A 138 24.32 21.11 -8.76
N ASN A 139 24.45 22.38 -9.13
CA ASN A 139 25.07 22.77 -10.40
C ASN A 139 26.32 23.62 -10.16
N SER A 140 27.37 23.34 -10.93
CA SER A 140 28.71 23.89 -10.66
C SER A 140 28.99 25.22 -11.37
N THR A 141 28.22 25.56 -12.41
CA THR A 141 28.36 26.84 -13.14
C THR A 141 27.23 27.82 -12.86
N GLY A 142 26.08 27.35 -12.36
CA GLY A 142 24.95 28.21 -11.98
C GLY A 142 24.95 28.64 -10.51
N ASN A 143 25.84 28.10 -9.67
CA ASN A 143 25.92 28.35 -8.22
C ASN A 143 24.57 28.18 -7.50
N SER A 144 23.72 27.24 -7.95
CA SER A 144 22.41 27.00 -7.35
C SER A 144 22.19 25.54 -6.98
N VAL A 145 21.39 25.33 -5.94
CA VAL A 145 20.83 24.03 -5.57
C VAL A 145 19.34 24.04 -5.96
N THR A 146 18.91 23.05 -6.74
CA THR A 146 17.50 22.85 -7.11
C THR A 146 16.94 21.67 -6.35
N ILE A 147 15.78 21.83 -5.70
CA ILE A 147 15.06 20.73 -5.04
C ILE A 147 13.82 20.41 -5.88
N LEU A 148 13.72 19.18 -6.37
CA LEU A 148 12.56 18.66 -7.06
C LEU A 148 11.70 17.92 -6.05
N LEU A 149 10.56 18.52 -5.71
CA LEU A 149 9.59 17.96 -4.76
C LEU A 149 8.70 16.93 -5.45
N ARG A 150 8.48 15.80 -4.80
CA ARG A 150 7.49 14.83 -5.27
C ARG A 150 6.09 15.29 -4.87
N ALA A 151 5.38 15.95 -5.77
CA ALA A 151 3.97 16.26 -5.56
C ALA A 151 3.12 14.98 -5.63
N VAL A 152 2.28 14.75 -4.62
CA VAL A 152 1.24 13.71 -4.67
C VAL A 152 0.12 14.22 -5.58
N GLY A 153 0.06 13.70 -6.80
CA GLY A 153 -1.04 13.93 -7.76
C GLY A 153 -2.17 12.94 -7.58
#